data_AF-A0A357L2L1-F1
#
_entry.id   AF-A0A357L2L1-F1
#
_cell.length_a   1.000
_cell.length_b   1.000
_cell.length_c   1.000
_cell.angle_alpha   90.00
_cell.angle_beta   90.00
_cell.angle_gamma   90.00
#
_symmetry.space_group_name_H-M   'P 1'
#
loop_
_entity.id
_entity.type
_entity.pdbx_description
1 polymer ?
#
loop_
_entity_poly.entity_id
_entity_poly.type
_entity_poly.pdbx_seq_one_letter_code
_entity_poly.pdbx_strand_id
1 'polypeptide(L)'
;EVIAHTLSRYIDAATGEIRLPKGAFDFARLERLTISACGTAYYAGLISKYWFEAWARLPVEIDIASELRYRDVPYPGNGGALFVSQSGET
;
A
#
# COMPACT_ATOMS: atom_id res chain seq x y z
N GLU A 1 11.85 -15.36 8.69
CA GLU A 1 13.11 -14.61 8.57
C GLU A 1 12.97 -13.32 7.75
N VAL A 2 12.55 -13.40 6.48
CA VAL A 2 12.45 -12.22 5.57
C VAL A 2 11.53 -11.11 6.10
N ILE A 3 10.32 -11.44 6.58
CA ILE A 3 9.38 -10.43 7.11
C ILE A 3 9.98 -9.66 8.28
N ALA A 4 10.58 -10.37 9.24
CA ALA A 4 11.19 -9.75 10.41
C ALA A 4 12.37 -8.85 10.03
N HIS A 5 13.20 -9.28 9.07
CA HIS A 5 14.30 -8.46 8.54
C HIS A 5 13.75 -7.19 7.87
N THR A 6 12.74 -7.30 7.01
CA THR A 6 12.15 -6.12 6.36
C THR A 6 11.58 -5.15 7.40
N LEU A 7 10.85 -5.65 8.40
CA LEU A 7 10.26 -4.82 9.45
C LEU A 7 11.31 -4.17 10.35
N SER A 8 12.45 -4.82 10.62
CA SER A 8 13.51 -4.24 11.46
C SER A 8 14.17 -2.99 10.86
N ARG A 9 13.97 -2.74 9.56
CA ARG A 9 14.41 -1.48 8.91
C ARG A 9 13.50 -0.31 9.25
N TYR A 10 12.26 -0.57 9.65
CA TYR A 10 11.24 0.43 9.91
C TYR A 10 10.77 0.47 11.36
N ILE A 11 11.07 -0.54 12.18
CA ILE A 11 10.66 -0.60 13.59
C ILE A 11 11.91 -0.61 14.46
N ASP A 12 12.02 0.37 15.35
CA ASP A 12 13.00 0.32 16.42
C ASP A 12 12.48 -0.59 17.54
N ALA A 13 13.10 -1.77 17.67
CA ALA A 13 12.65 -2.80 18.61
C ALA A 13 12.86 -2.42 20.09
N ALA A 14 13.71 -1.43 20.40
CA ALA A 14 13.97 -1.01 21.77
C ALA A 14 12.95 0.02 22.26
N THR A 15 12.47 0.88 21.36
CA THR A 15 11.53 1.97 21.65
C THR A 15 10.10 1.66 21.23
N GLY A 16 9.91 0.71 20.30
CA GLY A 16 8.61 0.41 19.69
C GLY A 16 8.17 1.44 18.65
N GLU A 17 9.03 2.38 18.28
CA GLU A 17 8.70 3.45 17.33
C GLU A 17 8.92 3.04 15.88
N ILE A 18 8.11 3.62 14.98
CA ILE A 18 8.24 3.44 13.53
C ILE A 18 9.16 4.53 12.96
N ARG A 19 10.22 4.12 12.26
CA ARG A 19 11.14 4.98 11.51
C ARG A 19 10.82 4.95 10.03
N LEU A 20 10.11 5.97 9.56
CA LEU A 20 9.86 6.16 8.14
C LEU A 20 11.04 6.86 7.46
N PRO A 21 11.30 6.58 6.17
CA PRO A 21 12.26 7.34 5.37
C PRO A 21 11.95 8.84 5.37
N LYS A 22 12.99 9.68 5.36
CA LYS A 22 12.80 11.13 5.20
C LYS A 22 12.09 11.42 3.87
N GLY A 23 11.05 12.25 3.91
CA GLY A 23 10.22 12.56 2.74
C GLY A 23 9.11 11.54 2.46
N ALA A 24 8.87 10.58 3.36
CA ALA A 24 7.64 9.80 3.33
C ALA A 24 6.42 10.75 3.45
N PHE A 25 5.37 10.48 2.68
CA PHE A 25 4.13 11.23 2.77
C PHE A 25 3.38 10.89 4.07
N ASP A 26 2.53 11.82 4.50
CA ASP A 26 1.72 11.65 5.71
C ASP A 26 0.55 10.70 5.43
N PHE A 27 0.71 9.44 5.83
CA PHE A 27 -0.33 8.41 5.69
C PHE A 27 -1.62 8.77 6.41
N ALA A 28 -1.58 9.55 7.49
CA ALA A 28 -2.77 9.92 8.25
C ALA A 28 -3.65 10.93 7.51
N ARG A 29 -3.12 11.59 6.48
CA ARG A 29 -3.84 12.59 5.67
C ARG A 29 -4.39 12.04 4.37
N LEU A 30 -4.03 10.81 3.99
CA LEU A 30 -4.50 10.21 2.74
C LEU A 30 -6.02 10.07 2.73
N GLU A 31 -6.63 10.53 1.65
CA GLU A 31 -8.10 10.45 1.46
C GLU A 31 -8.51 9.06 0.95
N ARG A 32 -7.65 8.43 0.15
CA ARG A 32 -7.86 7.08 -0.41
C ARG A 32 -6.54 6.46 -0.83
N LEU A 33 -6.42 5.15 -0.71
CA LEU A 33 -5.35 4.36 -1.32
C LEU A 33 -5.88 3.58 -2.51
N THR A 34 -5.28 3.76 -3.68
CA THR A 34 -5.56 2.93 -4.87
C THR A 34 -4.40 1.95 -5.08
N ILE A 35 -4.71 0.67 -5.15
CA ILE A 35 -3.73 -0.41 -5.34
C ILE A 35 -3.88 -0.96 -6.76
N SER A 36 -2.76 -1.21 -7.43
CA SER A 36 -2.71 -1.88 -8.72
C SER A 36 -1.76 -3.07 -8.66
N ALA A 37 -2.24 -4.24 -9.11
CA ALA A 37 -1.47 -5.46 -9.11
C ALA A 37 -2.03 -6.51 -10.08
N CYS A 38 -1.26 -7.57 -10.34
CA CYS A 38 -1.65 -8.71 -11.16
C CYS A 38 -1.50 -10.03 -10.39
N GLY A 39 -2.33 -11.03 -10.73
CA GLY A 39 -2.22 -12.40 -10.24
C GLY A 39 -2.15 -12.48 -8.70
N THR A 40 -1.12 -13.17 -8.18
CA THR A 40 -0.94 -13.35 -6.73
C THR A 40 -0.78 -12.04 -5.96
N ALA A 41 -0.16 -11.02 -6.56
CA ALA A 41 -0.01 -9.71 -5.92
C ALA A 41 -1.37 -9.00 -5.74
N TYR A 42 -2.32 -9.23 -6.67
CA TYR A 42 -3.69 -8.72 -6.53
C TYR A 42 -4.41 -9.36 -5.33
N TYR A 43 -4.27 -10.67 -5.14
CA TYR A 43 -4.85 -11.33 -3.95
C TYR A 43 -4.23 -10.84 -2.64
N ALA A 44 -2.91 -10.58 -2.61
CA ALA A 44 -2.27 -9.97 -1.44
C ALA A 44 -2.81 -8.55 -1.15
N GLY A 45 -3.07 -7.77 -2.20
CA GLY A 45 -3.69 -6.45 -2.08
C GLY A 45 -5.16 -6.49 -1.62
N LEU A 46 -5.92 -7.53 -1.94
CA LEU A 46 -7.25 -7.73 -1.37
C LEU A 46 -7.19 -7.92 0.15
N ILE A 47 -6.20 -8.66 0.65
CA ILE A 47 -5.99 -8.81 2.11
C ILE A 47 -5.55 -7.49 2.74
N SER A 48 -4.65 -6.74 2.08
CA SER A 48 -4.19 -5.46 2.63
C SER A 48 -5.32 -4.43 2.71
N LYS A 49 -6.28 -4.44 1.77
CA LYS A 49 -7.50 -3.61 1.84
C LYS A 49 -8.24 -3.82 3.17
N TYR A 50 -8.48 -5.07 3.59
CA TYR A 50 -9.11 -5.34 4.89
C TYR A 50 -8.33 -4.74 6.05
N TRP A 51 -7.00 -4.83 6.04
CA TRP A 51 -6.15 -4.31 7.12
C TRP A 51 -6.15 -2.78 7.17
N PHE A 52 -5.98 -2.11 6.04
CA PHE A 52 -6.02 -0.65 5.97
C PHE A 52 -7.39 -0.10 6.39
N GLU A 53 -8.48 -0.71 5.93
CA GLU A 53 -9.83 -0.27 6.29
C GLU A 53 -10.17 -0.55 7.75
N ALA A 54 -9.75 -1.71 8.29
CA ALA A 54 -10.03 -2.09 9.66
C ALA A 54 -9.23 -1.27 10.68
N TRP A 55 -7.93 -1.09 10.44
CA TRP A 55 -7.03 -0.50 11.43
C TRP A 55 -6.75 0.97 11.18
N ALA A 56 -6.55 1.38 9.94
CA ALA A 56 -6.23 2.78 9.60
C ALA A 56 -7.46 3.60 9.23
N ARG A 57 -8.64 2.96 9.05
CA ARG A 57 -9.87 3.60 8.55
C ARG A 57 -9.67 4.32 7.21
N LEU A 58 -8.66 3.89 6.45
CA LEU A 58 -8.30 4.45 5.16
C LEU A 58 -9.10 3.73 4.07
N PRO A 59 -9.93 4.42 3.27
CA PRO A 59 -10.60 3.80 2.13
C PRO A 59 -9.58 3.25 1.14
N VAL A 60 -9.75 2.00 0.71
CA VAL A 60 -8.84 1.35 -0.25
C VAL A 60 -9.60 0.83 -1.46
N GLU A 61 -9.12 1.14 -2.66
CA GLU A 61 -9.58 0.51 -3.90
C GLU A 61 -8.43 -0.34 -4.46
N ILE A 62 -8.75 -1.49 -5.04
CA ILE A 62 -7.77 -2.32 -5.73
C ILE A 62 -8.31 -2.75 -7.08
N ASP A 63 -7.48 -2.62 -8.10
CA ASP A 63 -7.80 -3.02 -9.46
C ASP A 63 -6.75 -3.96 -10.02
N ILE A 64 -7.20 -4.86 -10.90
CA ILE A 64 -6.30 -5.64 -11.75
C ILE A 64 -5.60 -4.65 -12.68
N ALA A 65 -4.26 -4.68 -12.73
CA ALA A 65 -3.49 -3.65 -13.44
C ALA A 65 -3.85 -3.55 -14.94
N SER A 66 -4.22 -4.67 -15.58
CA SER A 66 -4.69 -4.67 -16.97
C SER A 66 -5.95 -3.84 -17.16
N GLU A 67 -6.87 -3.84 -16.18
CA GLU A 67 -8.12 -3.09 -16.26
C GLU A 67 -7.90 -1.63 -15.87
N LEU A 68 -7.15 -1.38 -14.79
CA LEU A 68 -6.85 -0.01 -14.33
C LEU A 68 -6.22 0.83 -15.44
N ARG A 69 -5.36 0.23 -16.27
CA ARG A 69 -4.70 0.88 -17.41
C ARG A 69 -5.67 1.55 -18.38
N TYR A 70 -6.89 1.02 -18.51
CA TYR A 70 -7.89 1.53 -19.46
C TYR A 70 -9.07 2.23 -18.79
N ARG A 71 -9.06 2.36 -17.45
CA ARG A 71 -10.10 3.06 -16.70
C ARG A 71 -9.74 4.53 -16.51
N ASP A 72 -10.75 5.38 -16.66
CA ASP A 72 -10.68 6.78 -16.22
C ASP A 72 -11.19 6.88 -14.78
N VAL A 73 -10.30 6.60 -13.83
CA VAL A 73 -10.64 6.58 -12.40
C VAL A 73 -10.54 7.99 -11.83
N PRO A 74 -11.58 8.53 -11.16
CA PRO A 74 -11.51 9.83 -10.54
C PRO A 74 -10.68 9.77 -9.26
N TYR A 75 -9.42 10.20 -9.31
CA TYR A 75 -8.52 10.20 -8.15
C TYR A 75 -8.73 11.45 -7.26
N PRO A 76 -8.70 11.29 -5.92
CA PRO A 76 -8.70 12.45 -5.02
C PRO A 76 -7.40 13.22 -5.10
N GLY A 77 -7.44 14.51 -4.75
CA GLY A 77 -6.26 15.37 -4.74
C GLY A 77 -5.17 14.90 -3.76
N ASN A 78 -5.57 14.26 -2.65
CA ASN A 78 -4.65 13.69 -1.67
C ASN A 78 -4.75 12.16 -1.58
N GLY A 79 -4.78 11.50 -2.73
CA GLY A 79 -4.77 10.04 -2.86
C GLY A 79 -3.35 9.45 -2.86
N GLY A 80 -3.24 8.21 -2.37
CA GLY A 80 -2.04 7.39 -2.49
C GLY A 80 -2.21 6.33 -3.58
N ALA A 81 -1.13 6.02 -4.30
CA ALA A 81 -1.08 4.90 -5.23
C ALA A 81 -0.04 3.86 -4.77
N LEU A 82 -0.42 2.58 -4.76
CA LEU A 82 0.45 1.47 -4.40
C LEU A 82 0.47 0.43 -5.52
N PHE A 83 1.65 0.20 -6.09
CA PHE A 83 1.87 -0.81 -7.11
C PHE A 83 2.56 -2.01 -6.47
N VAL A 84 1.98 -3.20 -6.63
CA VAL A 84 2.51 -4.42 -6.03
C VAL A 84 2.96 -5.38 -7.12
N SER A 85 4.28 -5.58 -7.21
CA SER A 85 4.90 -6.56 -8.09
C SER A 85 6.06 -7.25 -7.37
N GLN A 86 6.18 -8.57 -7.55
CA GLN A 86 7.32 -9.31 -7.02
C GLN A 86 8.60 -9.05 -7.83
N SER A 87 8.49 -8.91 -9.16
CA SER A 87 9.63 -8.63 -10.03
C SER A 87 9.96 -7.15 -10.10
N GLY A 88 8.98 -6.27 -9.87
CA GLY A 88 9.11 -4.83 -10.08
C GLY A 88 9.05 -4.40 -11.55
N GLU A 89 8.79 -5.35 -12.46
CA GLU A 89 8.74 -5.12 -13.92
C GLU A 89 7.31 -5.20 -14.47
N THR A 90 6.35 -5.55 -13.61
CA THR A 90 4.92 -5.69 -13.99
C THR A 90 4.23 -4.34 -14.03
#